data_AF-A0A5K0XZX7-F1
#
_entry.id   AF-A0A5K0XZX7-F1
#
_cell.length_a   1.000
_cell.length_b   1.000
_cell.length_c   1.000
_cell.angle_alpha   90.00
_cell.angle_beta   90.00
_cell.angle_gamma   90.00
#
_symmetry.space_group_name_H-M   'P 1'
#
loop_
_entity.id
_entity.type
_entity.pdbx_description
1 polymer ?
#
loop_
_entity_poly.entity_id
_entity_poly.type
_entity_poly.pdbx_seq_one_letter_code
_entity_poly.pdbx_strand_id
1 'polypeptide(L)'
;SHVLDEAERSLHDALCVLSQTVTDSRVLLGGGWPEMVMCREVDELARRTPGKKSLAIEAFSRALQSIPTIIADNAGLDSADLIAQLRAEHHKSETNAGIDVITGA
;
A
#
# COMPACT_ATOMS: atom_id res chain seq x y z
N SER A 1 -8.45 -8.12 -32.19
CA SER A 1 -9.40 -7.26 -31.44
C SER A 1 -8.90 -7.01 -30.02
N HIS A 2 -8.62 -8.04 -29.22
CA HIS A 2 -8.25 -7.90 -27.79
C HIS A 2 -7.17 -6.87 -27.45
N VAL A 3 -6.11 -6.74 -28.27
CA VAL A 3 -5.03 -5.75 -28.02
C VAL A 3 -5.54 -4.30 -28.17
N LEU A 4 -6.43 -4.04 -29.13
CA LEU A 4 -7.03 -2.72 -29.31
C LEU A 4 -8.01 -2.43 -28.19
N ASP A 5 -8.84 -3.41 -27.81
CA ASP A 5 -9.79 -3.28 -26.71
C ASP A 5 -9.06 -3.00 -25.38
N GLU A 6 -7.92 -3.64 -25.15
CA GLU A 6 -7.07 -3.38 -23.96
C GLU A 6 -6.41 -2.01 -24.00
N ALA A 7 -5.94 -1.56 -25.17
CA ALA A 7 -5.35 -0.23 -25.32
C ALA A 7 -6.39 0.88 -25.07
N GLU A 8 -7.63 0.71 -25.54
CA GLU A 8 -8.73 1.64 -25.30
C GLU A 8 -9.06 1.71 -23.80
N ARG A 9 -9.18 0.57 -23.12
CA ARG A 9 -9.41 0.50 -21.67
C ARG A 9 -8.31 1.20 -20.88
N SER A 10 -7.04 0.89 -21.17
CA SER A 10 -5.90 1.48 -20.48
C SER A 10 -5.85 3.02 -20.66
N LEU A 11 -6.16 3.51 -21.85
CA LEU A 11 -6.24 4.95 -22.11
C LEU A 11 -7.40 5.60 -21.35
N HIS A 12 -8.56 4.94 -21.31
CA HIS A 12 -9.72 5.41 -20.56
C HIS A 12 -9.39 5.56 -19.07
N ASP A 13 -8.80 4.52 -18.46
CA ASP A 13 -8.42 4.55 -17.04
C ASP A 13 -7.42 5.67 -16.73
N ALA A 14 -6.43 5.88 -17.60
CA ALA A 14 -5.46 6.96 -17.47
C ALA A 14 -6.13 8.35 -17.50
N LEU A 15 -7.07 8.57 -18.43
CA LEU A 15 -7.81 9.82 -18.54
C LEU A 15 -8.73 10.04 -17.33
N CYS A 16 -9.37 8.99 -16.82
CA CYS A 16 -10.18 9.05 -15.61
C CYS A 16 -9.35 9.53 -14.42
N VAL A 17 -8.18 8.94 -14.16
CA VAL A 17 -7.29 9.37 -13.07
C VAL A 17 -6.82 10.81 -13.28
N LEU A 18 -6.37 11.17 -14.48
CA LEU A 18 -5.92 12.54 -14.77
C LEU A 18 -7.04 13.58 -14.58
N SER A 19 -8.27 13.27 -14.98
CA SER A 19 -9.42 14.16 -14.77
C SER A 19 -9.70 14.43 -13.29
N GLN A 20 -9.49 13.44 -12.43
CA GLN A 20 -9.61 13.61 -10.97
C GLN A 20 -8.55 14.57 -10.45
N THR A 21 -7.33 14.51 -10.97
CA THR A 21 -6.23 15.40 -10.53
C THR A 21 -6.45 16.88 -10.86
N VAL A 22 -7.29 17.18 -11.86
CA VAL A 22 -7.70 18.56 -12.17
C VAL A 22 -8.60 19.13 -11.08
N THR A 23 -9.40 18.29 -10.42
CA THR A 23 -10.31 18.69 -9.34
C THR A 23 -9.64 18.62 -7.97
N ASP A 24 -8.79 17.61 -7.74
CA ASP A 24 -8.04 17.39 -6.51
C ASP A 24 -6.58 17.07 -6.83
N SER A 25 -5.67 17.99 -6.53
CA SER A 25 -4.24 17.86 -6.86
C SER A 25 -3.44 16.99 -5.89
N ARG A 26 -4.08 16.42 -4.86
CA ARG A 26 -3.41 15.56 -3.88
C ARG A 26 -3.14 14.19 -4.47
N VAL A 27 -1.92 13.69 -4.26
CA VAL A 27 -1.47 12.37 -4.71
C VAL A 27 -0.81 11.62 -3.55
N LEU A 28 -0.85 10.29 -3.62
CA LEU A 28 -0.18 9.40 -2.69
C LEU A 28 0.87 8.58 -3.43
N LEU A 29 1.85 8.07 -2.69
CA LEU A 29 2.85 7.16 -3.23
C LEU A 29 2.23 5.77 -3.50
N GLY A 30 2.80 5.04 -4.45
CA GLY A 30 2.38 3.68 -4.80
C GLY A 30 3.09 2.60 -3.99
N GLY A 31 3.12 1.37 -4.53
CA GLY A 31 3.91 0.27 -3.94
C GLY A 31 3.45 -0.18 -2.55
N GLY A 32 2.20 0.09 -2.19
CA GLY A 32 1.67 -0.21 -0.85
C GLY A 32 2.14 0.76 0.26
N TRP A 33 2.81 1.87 -0.10
CA TRP A 33 3.18 2.91 0.86
C TRP A 33 2.02 3.40 1.74
N PRO A 34 0.83 3.76 1.21
CA PRO A 34 -0.23 4.32 2.04
C PRO A 34 -0.76 3.28 3.02
N GLU A 35 -0.85 2.01 2.62
CA GLU A 35 -1.21 0.91 3.52
C GLU A 35 -0.22 0.73 4.66
N MET A 36 1.08 0.90 4.40
CA MET A 36 2.12 0.79 5.42
C MET A 36 2.10 1.96 6.41
N VAL A 37 1.86 3.18 5.93
CA VAL A 37 1.66 4.35 6.78
C VAL A 37 0.42 4.15 7.66
N MET A 38 -0.71 3.78 7.06
CA MET A 38 -1.94 3.50 7.81
C MET A 38 -1.74 2.35 8.81
N CYS A 39 -1.03 1.29 8.42
CA CYS A 39 -0.71 0.15 9.28
C CYS A 39 0.01 0.63 10.56
N ARG A 40 1.02 1.50 10.43
CA ARG A 40 1.75 2.07 11.58
C ARG A 40 0.84 2.86 12.50
N GLU A 41 0.08 3.80 11.95
CA GLU A 41 -0.80 4.67 12.75
C GLU A 41 -1.89 3.88 13.47
N VAL A 42 -2.49 2.91 12.80
CA VAL A 42 -3.50 2.02 13.38
C VAL A 42 -2.89 1.14 14.47
N ASP A 43 -1.67 0.64 14.27
CA ASP A 43 -0.96 -0.18 15.27
C ASP A 43 -0.62 0.64 16.53
N GLU A 44 -0.21 1.89 16.37
CA GLU A 44 -0.04 2.83 17.49
C GLU A 44 -1.34 3.10 18.24
N LEU A 45 -2.44 3.28 17.51
CA LEU A 45 -3.76 3.45 18.11
C LEU A 45 -4.20 2.20 18.87
N ALA A 46 -3.92 1.01 18.35
CA ALA A 46 -4.19 -0.26 19.04
C ALA A 46 -3.46 -0.33 20.38
N ARG A 47 -2.18 0.05 20.42
CA ARG A 47 -1.36 0.09 21.66
C ARG A 47 -1.92 1.03 22.73
N ARG A 48 -2.55 2.14 22.32
CA ARG A 48 -3.14 3.14 23.24
C ARG A 48 -4.58 2.80 23.65
N THR A 49 -5.23 1.88 22.95
CA THR A 49 -6.63 1.52 23.20
C THR A 49 -6.75 0.39 24.23
N PRO A 50 -7.49 0.56 25.33
CA PRO A 50 -7.64 -0.50 26.32
C PRO A 50 -8.72 -1.53 25.93
N GLY A 51 -8.54 -2.75 26.41
CA GLY A 51 -9.53 -3.83 26.34
C GLY A 51 -9.67 -4.46 24.94
N LYS A 52 -10.75 -5.21 24.73
CA LYS A 52 -10.94 -6.05 23.53
C LYS A 52 -10.96 -5.28 22.21
N LYS A 53 -11.19 -3.97 22.24
CA LYS A 53 -11.16 -3.12 21.05
C LYS A 53 -9.76 -3.06 20.43
N SER A 54 -8.69 -3.13 21.23
CA SER A 54 -7.31 -3.12 20.71
C SER A 54 -7.07 -4.27 19.74
N LEU A 55 -7.58 -5.47 20.05
CA LEU A 55 -7.44 -6.67 19.21
C LEU A 55 -8.08 -6.49 17.83
N ALA A 56 -9.23 -5.80 17.76
CA ALA A 56 -9.88 -5.50 16.50
C ALA A 56 -9.09 -4.47 15.67
N ILE A 57 -8.54 -3.44 16.33
CA ILE A 57 -7.70 -2.42 15.68
C ILE A 57 -6.40 -3.04 15.16
N GLU A 58 -5.77 -3.91 15.95
CA GLU A 58 -4.57 -4.66 15.57
C GLU A 58 -4.84 -5.59 14.37
N ALA A 59 -6.00 -6.26 14.36
CA ALA A 59 -6.40 -7.07 13.22
C ALA A 59 -6.59 -6.23 11.94
N PHE A 60 -7.12 -5.01 12.06
CA PHE A 60 -7.23 -4.08 10.93
C PHE A 60 -5.85 -3.62 10.43
N SER A 61 -4.93 -3.29 11.34
CA SER A 61 -3.53 -2.98 10.98
C SER A 61 -2.86 -4.12 10.21
N ARG A 62 -3.10 -5.38 10.62
CA ARG A 62 -2.64 -6.56 9.88
C ARG A 62 -3.28 -6.69 8.50
N ALA A 63 -4.57 -6.42 8.38
CA ALA A 63 -5.28 -6.50 7.11
C ALA A 63 -4.72 -5.52 6.07
N LEU A 64 -4.30 -4.32 6.49
CA LEU A 64 -3.71 -3.32 5.58
C LEU A 64 -2.43 -3.83 4.88
N GLN A 65 -1.64 -4.66 5.56
CA GLN A 65 -0.42 -5.24 4.96
C GLN A 65 -0.71 -6.25 3.84
N SER A 66 -1.95 -6.71 3.68
CA SER A 66 -2.27 -7.67 2.63
C SER A 66 -1.98 -7.13 1.23
N ILE A 67 -2.25 -5.84 0.97
CA ILE A 67 -2.00 -5.22 -0.33
C ILE A 67 -0.50 -5.25 -0.70
N PRO A 68 0.42 -4.69 0.11
CA PRO A 68 1.84 -4.78 -0.21
C PRO A 68 2.34 -6.23 -0.24
N THR A 69 1.84 -7.12 0.63
CA THR A 69 2.21 -8.54 0.60
C THR A 69 1.87 -9.18 -0.75
N ILE A 70 0.64 -8.95 -1.24
CA ILE A 70 0.17 -9.49 -2.53
C ILE A 70 0.94 -8.87 -3.70
N ILE A 71 1.33 -7.58 -3.62
CA ILE A 71 2.19 -6.95 -4.62
C ILE A 71 3.54 -7.67 -4.70
N ALA A 72 4.18 -7.94 -3.57
CA ALA A 72 5.45 -8.68 -3.51
C ALA A 72 5.30 -10.13 -4.00
N ASP A 73 4.25 -10.84 -3.57
CA ASP A 73 3.98 -12.22 -3.99
C ASP A 73 3.77 -12.32 -5.51
N ASN A 74 2.98 -11.41 -6.08
CA ASN A 74 2.74 -11.36 -7.52
C ASN A 74 4.00 -11.00 -8.32
N ALA A 75 4.94 -10.28 -7.72
CA ALA A 75 6.25 -10.00 -8.28
C ALA A 75 7.25 -11.16 -8.11
N GLY A 76 6.89 -12.23 -7.39
CA GLY A 76 7.76 -13.38 -7.12
C GLY A 76 8.86 -13.09 -6.11
N LEU A 77 8.69 -12.08 -5.26
CA LEU A 77 9.65 -11.66 -4.24
C LEU A 77 9.38 -12.37 -2.89
N ASP A 78 10.36 -12.35 -1.98
CA ASP A 78 10.15 -12.80 -0.60
C ASP A 78 9.32 -11.76 0.16
N SER A 79 8.00 -11.91 0.12
CA SER A 79 7.06 -11.00 0.76
C SER A 79 7.21 -10.97 2.28
N ALA A 80 7.62 -12.07 2.92
CA ALA A 80 7.79 -12.11 4.37
C ALA A 80 8.96 -11.21 4.81
N ASP A 81 10.10 -11.29 4.12
CA ASP A 81 11.26 -10.46 4.40
C ASP A 81 11.00 -8.98 4.04
N LEU A 82 10.45 -8.72 2.85
CA LEU A 82 10.17 -7.36 2.39
C LEU A 82 9.17 -6.63 3.29
N ILE A 83 8.09 -7.28 3.72
CA ILE A 83 7.12 -6.65 4.61
C ILE A 83 7.73 -6.37 5.98
N ALA A 84 8.60 -7.26 6.49
CA ALA A 84 9.30 -7.02 7.75
C ALA A 84 10.25 -5.81 7.65
N GLN A 85 11.01 -5.70 6.57
CA GLN A 85 11.90 -4.57 6.30
C GLN A 85 11.11 -3.27 6.13
N LEU A 86 10.05 -3.30 5.34
CA LEU A 86 9.18 -2.15 5.09
C LEU A 86 8.51 -1.68 6.40
N ARG A 87 8.03 -2.60 7.24
CA ARG A 87 7.54 -2.25 8.58
C ARG A 87 8.59 -1.55 9.42
N ALA A 88 9.82 -2.08 9.44
CA ALA A 88 10.90 -1.50 10.22
C ALA A 88 11.28 -0.10 9.73
N GLU A 89 11.24 0.12 8.41
CA GLU A 89 11.50 1.42 7.80
C GLU A 89 10.41 2.44 8.13
N HIS A 90 9.14 2.04 8.04
CA HIS A 90 8.01 2.92 8.38
C HIS A 90 7.97 3.31 9.86
N HIS A 91 8.60 2.55 10.75
CA HIS A 91 8.79 2.94 12.15
C HIS A 91 9.94 3.93 12.37
N LYS A 92 10.84 4.11 11.40
CA LYS A 92 12.00 5.00 11.46
C LYS A 92 11.70 6.29 10.69
N SER A 93 11.04 7.24 11.34
CA SER A 93 10.70 8.58 10.78
C SER A 93 9.80 8.56 9.54
N GLU A 94 9.53 9.74 8.94
CA GLU A 94 8.73 9.84 7.71
C GLU A 94 9.53 9.24 6.54
N THR A 95 9.12 8.05 6.10
CA THR A 95 9.70 7.35 4.95
C THR A 95 8.72 7.36 3.78
N ASN A 96 9.27 7.37 2.56
CA ASN A 96 8.53 7.23 1.32
C ASN A 96 8.64 5.81 0.74
N ALA A 97 9.04 4.83 1.56
CA ALA A 97 9.29 3.46 1.14
C ALA A 97 8.00 2.72 0.74
N GLY A 98 7.99 2.19 -0.47
CA GLY A 98 7.00 1.25 -0.98
C GLY A 98 7.72 0.17 -1.78
N ILE A 99 7.03 -0.90 -2.14
CA ILE A 99 7.61 -2.02 -2.88
C ILE A 99 7.92 -1.62 -4.32
N ASP A 100 9.17 -1.78 -4.72
CA ASP A 100 9.56 -1.81 -6.13
C ASP A 100 9.46 -3.25 -6.68
N VAL A 101 8.49 -3.50 -7.56
CA VAL A 101 8.26 -4.82 -8.17
C VAL A 101 9.32 -5.23 -9.19
N ILE A 102 10.18 -4.31 -9.66
CA ILE A 102 11.23 -4.58 -10.63
C ILE A 102 12.53 -4.94 -9.92
N THR A 103 12.90 -4.18 -8.90
CA THR A 103 14.18 -4.35 -8.20
C THR A 103 14.06 -5.17 -6.91
N GLY A 104 12.86 -5.27 -6.34
CA GLY A 104 12.62 -5.92 -5.06
C GLY A 104 13.25 -5.18 -3.88
N ALA A 105 13.35 -3.85 -3.97
CA ALA A 105 13.89 -2.97 -2.93
C ALA A 105 12.81 -2.08 -2.32
#